data_AF-A0A7X9JIN2-F1
#
_entry.id   AF-A0A7X9JIN2-F1
#
_cell.length_a   1.000
_cell.length_b   1.000
_cell.length_c   1.000
_cell.angle_alpha   90.00
_cell.angle_beta   90.00
_cell.angle_gamma   90.00
#
_symmetry.space_group_name_H-M   'P 1'
#
loop_
_entity.id
_entity.type
_entity.pdbx_description
1 polymer ?
#
loop_
_entity_poly.entity_id
_entity_poly.type
_entity_poly.pdbx_seq_one_letter_code
_entity_poly.pdbx_strand_id
1 'polypeptide(L)'
;MKKVNLLIIIAFVALSTIFTSCRIVDFTVISSKNVTLEVKKDAPRVSAWGWTVKDALDKAIEKAGPGYDALIDGVVSQGAFAGYRVKGTPIKTSETKK
;
A
#
# COMPACT_ATOMS: atom_id res chain seq x y z
N MET A 1 -8.52 45.81 2.97
CA MET A 1 -8.44 45.17 1.63
C MET A 1 -7.22 44.25 1.47
N LYS A 2 -5.98 44.70 1.70
CA LYS A 2 -4.77 43.87 1.49
C LYS A 2 -4.69 42.60 2.37
N LYS A 3 -5.09 42.69 3.64
CA LYS A 3 -5.06 41.56 4.60
C LYS A 3 -6.13 40.49 4.30
N VAL A 4 -7.29 40.91 3.81
CA VAL A 4 -8.39 39.99 3.43
C VAL A 4 -8.02 39.23 2.15
N ASN A 5 -7.44 39.92 1.16
CA ASN A 5 -6.94 39.27 -0.06
C ASN A 5 -5.80 38.29 0.25
N LEU A 6 -4.92 38.62 1.20
CA LEU A 6 -3.84 37.71 1.63
C LEU A 6 -4.39 36.44 2.30
N LEU A 7 -5.41 36.57 3.15
CA LEU A 7 -6.06 35.43 3.80
C LEU A 7 -6.77 34.51 2.78
N ILE A 8 -7.39 35.10 1.74
CA ILE A 8 -8.04 34.33 0.67
C ILE A 8 -7.00 33.56 -0.15
N ILE A 9 -5.83 34.16 -0.45
CA ILE A 9 -4.75 33.47 -1.17
C ILE A 9 -4.18 32.32 -0.34
N ILE A 10 -3.97 32.53 0.96
CA ILE A 10 -3.48 31.46 1.86
C ILE A 10 -4.48 30.31 1.96
N ALA A 11 -5.78 30.62 2.04
CA ALA A 11 -6.82 29.60 2.05
C ALA A 11 -6.89 28.81 0.73
N PHE A 12 -6.69 29.47 -0.41
CA PHE A 12 -6.69 28.82 -1.72
C PHE A 12 -5.48 27.89 -1.92
N VAL A 13 -4.29 28.32 -1.46
CA VAL A 13 -3.08 27.47 -1.47
C VAL A 13 -3.25 26.27 -0.54
N ALA A 14 -3.81 26.46 0.65
CA ALA A 14 -4.06 25.38 1.60
C ALA A 14 -5.10 24.35 1.10
N LEU A 15 -6.08 24.79 0.30
CA LEU A 15 -7.09 23.90 -0.28
C LEU A 15 -6.53 23.07 -1.46
N SER A 16 -5.53 23.60 -2.17
CA SER A 16 -4.93 22.95 -3.34
C SER A 16 -4.01 21.76 -3.02
N THR A 17 -3.52 21.65 -1.77
CA THR A 17 -2.60 20.58 -1.37
C THR A 17 -3.29 19.32 -0.85
N ILE A 18 -4.63 19.29 -0.78
CA ILE A 18 -5.41 18.19 -0.19
C ILE A 18 -5.73 17.07 -1.21
N PHE A 19 -5.54 17.31 -2.51
CA PHE A 19 -6.07 16.43 -3.58
C PHE A 19 -5.02 15.63 -4.38
N THR A 20 -3.88 15.26 -3.81
CA THR A 20 -2.91 14.36 -4.48
C THR A 20 -3.04 12.91 -3.98
N SER A 21 -4.19 12.29 -4.26
CA SER A 21 -4.28 10.82 -4.26
C SER A 21 -3.75 10.28 -5.59
N CYS A 22 -2.43 10.27 -5.76
CA CYS A 22 -1.78 9.70 -6.94
C CYS A 22 -1.66 8.18 -6.78
N ARG A 23 -2.36 7.43 -7.63
CA ARG A 23 -2.20 5.98 -7.76
C ARG A 23 -0.86 5.67 -8.44
N ILE A 24 0.20 5.53 -7.65
CA ILE A 24 1.58 5.28 -8.11
C ILE A 24 1.82 3.78 -8.33
N VAL A 25 1.02 3.13 -9.17
CA VAL A 25 1.42 1.79 -9.62
C VAL A 25 1.07 1.54 -11.08
N ASP A 26 1.95 2.03 -11.94
CA ASP A 26 2.15 1.49 -13.28
C ASP A 26 3.05 0.26 -13.17
N PHE A 27 2.46 -0.91 -12.92
CA PHE A 27 3.15 -2.18 -13.21
C PHE A 27 2.61 -2.73 -14.53
N THR A 28 3.45 -2.77 -15.56
CA THR A 28 3.13 -3.53 -16.77
C THR A 28 3.31 -5.01 -16.47
N VAL A 29 2.20 -5.72 -16.30
CA VAL A 29 2.21 -7.19 -16.20
C VAL A 29 2.39 -7.76 -17.61
N ILE A 30 3.64 -7.94 -18.03
CA ILE A 30 3.99 -8.40 -19.40
C ILE A 30 3.61 -9.88 -19.61
N SER A 31 3.36 -10.65 -18.53
CA SER A 31 2.85 -12.02 -18.63
C SER A 31 2.26 -12.49 -17.29
N SER A 32 0.94 -12.40 -17.12
CA SER A 32 0.25 -13.12 -16.06
C SER A 32 -0.16 -14.49 -16.59
N LYS A 33 0.62 -15.53 -16.29
CA LYS A 33 0.05 -16.88 -16.30
C LYS A 33 -0.90 -16.96 -15.12
N ASN A 34 -2.18 -17.13 -15.41
CA ASN A 34 -3.15 -17.45 -14.37
C ASN A 34 -2.85 -18.88 -13.90
N VAL A 35 -2.13 -18.99 -12.79
CA VAL A 35 -1.81 -20.26 -12.15
C VAL A 35 -2.59 -20.31 -10.85
N THR A 36 -3.39 -21.36 -10.68
CA THR A 36 -4.02 -21.64 -9.41
C THR A 36 -2.93 -22.07 -8.44
N LEU A 37 -2.59 -21.20 -7.50
CA LEU A 37 -1.69 -21.55 -6.41
C LEU A 37 -2.52 -22.12 -5.27
N GLU A 38 -2.20 -23.34 -4.84
CA GLU A 38 -2.73 -23.87 -3.59
C GLU A 38 -1.93 -23.27 -2.45
N VAL A 39 -2.51 -22.26 -1.80
CA VAL A 39 -1.85 -21.53 -0.71
C VAL A 39 -2.57 -21.78 0.60
N LYS A 40 -1.82 -22.19 1.61
CA LYS A 40 -2.32 -22.29 2.99
C LYS A 40 -2.48 -20.89 3.58
N LYS A 41 -3.71 -20.55 3.99
CA LYS A 41 -4.06 -19.26 4.60
C LYS A 41 -4.06 -19.40 6.12
N ASP A 42 -2.89 -19.68 6.68
CA ASP A 42 -2.74 -20.04 8.10
C ASP A 42 -2.72 -18.83 9.04
N ALA A 43 -2.55 -17.62 8.48
CA ALA A 43 -2.52 -16.38 9.24
C ALA A 43 -3.59 -15.38 8.77
N PRO A 44 -4.09 -14.54 9.70
CA PRO A 44 -5.04 -13.50 9.36
C PRO A 44 -4.40 -12.46 8.45
N ARG A 45 -5.26 -11.76 7.70
CA ARG A 45 -4.85 -10.70 6.80
C ARG A 45 -4.16 -9.57 7.59
N VAL A 46 -2.94 -9.24 7.21
CA VAL A 46 -2.12 -8.23 7.88
C VAL A 46 -2.23 -6.87 7.19
N SER A 47 -1.98 -5.80 7.96
CA SER A 47 -1.90 -4.45 7.42
C SER A 47 -0.81 -3.61 8.06
N ALA A 48 -0.09 -2.87 7.24
CA ALA A 48 0.92 -1.93 7.71
C ALA A 48 0.94 -0.66 6.87
N TRP A 49 1.43 0.40 7.49
CA TRP A 49 1.64 1.71 6.89
C TRP A 49 3.14 1.97 6.80
N GLY A 50 3.58 2.61 5.72
CA GLY A 50 4.95 3.01 5.50
C GLY A 50 5.04 4.24 4.61
N TRP A 51 6.20 4.90 4.62
CA TRP A 51 6.43 6.09 3.79
C TRP A 51 6.60 5.72 2.31
N THR A 52 7.06 4.50 2.05
CA THR A 52 7.14 3.91 0.70
C THR A 52 6.35 2.62 0.64
N VAL A 53 5.99 2.17 -0.57
CA VAL A 53 5.31 0.88 -0.76
C VAL A 53 6.17 -0.27 -0.23
N LYS A 54 7.49 -0.22 -0.45
CA LYS A 54 8.42 -1.24 0.05
C LYS A 54 8.42 -1.28 1.58
N ASP A 55 8.54 -0.12 2.22
CA ASP A 55 8.52 -0.01 3.70
C ASP A 55 7.19 -0.52 4.27
N ALA A 56 6.06 -0.17 3.65
CA ALA A 56 4.74 -0.65 4.05
C ALA A 56 4.57 -2.17 3.85
N LEU A 57 5.17 -2.72 2.79
CA LEU A 57 5.16 -4.16 2.50
C LEU A 57 6.03 -4.93 3.49
N ASP A 58 7.28 -4.50 3.70
CA ASP A 58 8.23 -5.11 4.64
C ASP A 58 7.61 -5.15 6.05
N LYS A 59 7.07 -4.03 6.52
CA LYS A 59 6.37 -3.95 7.82
C LYS A 59 5.13 -4.85 7.90
N ALA A 60 4.43 -5.06 6.79
CA ALA A 60 3.28 -5.96 6.76
C ALA A 60 3.72 -7.41 6.90
N ILE A 61 4.82 -7.81 6.24
CA ILE A 61 5.40 -9.15 6.34
C ILE A 61 5.99 -9.38 7.73
N GLU A 62 6.75 -8.42 8.28
CA GLU A 62 7.28 -8.52 9.64
C GLU A 62 6.18 -8.71 10.70
N LYS A 63 5.05 -8.01 10.54
CA LYS A 63 3.87 -8.19 11.43
C LYS A 63 3.22 -9.56 11.33
N ALA A 64 3.39 -10.27 10.22
CA ALA A 64 2.84 -11.62 10.07
C ALA A 64 3.56 -12.65 10.96
N GLY A 65 4.80 -12.34 11.37
CA GLY A 65 5.62 -13.20 12.21
C GLY A 65 6.67 -13.99 11.43
N PRO A 66 7.47 -14.81 12.13
CA PRO A 66 8.59 -15.52 11.52
C PRO A 66 8.13 -16.56 10.50
N GLY A 67 8.82 -16.61 9.37
CA GLY A 67 8.63 -17.61 8.31
C GLY A 67 7.68 -17.21 7.18
N TYR A 68 7.00 -16.07 7.26
CA TYR A 68 6.26 -15.49 6.14
C TYR A 68 7.19 -14.64 5.27
N ASP A 69 7.07 -14.78 3.94
CA ASP A 69 7.94 -14.12 2.97
C ASP A 69 7.19 -13.38 1.86
N ALA A 70 5.87 -13.61 1.73
CA ALA A 70 5.05 -12.96 0.73
C ALA A 70 3.63 -12.66 1.23
N LEU A 71 2.94 -11.78 0.51
CA LEU A 71 1.52 -11.47 0.71
C LEU A 71 0.73 -11.82 -0.55
N ILE A 72 -0.37 -12.57 -0.39
CA ILE A 72 -1.38 -12.79 -1.44
C ILE A 72 -2.60 -11.92 -1.22
N ASP A 73 -3.40 -11.80 -2.28
CA ASP A 73 -4.61 -10.99 -2.30
C ASP A 73 -4.31 -9.55 -1.85
N GLY A 74 -3.09 -9.05 -2.10
CA GLY A 74 -2.56 -7.80 -1.56
C GLY A 74 -3.20 -6.57 -2.19
N VAL A 75 -3.60 -5.60 -1.38
CA VAL A 75 -4.09 -4.30 -1.82
C VAL A 75 -3.17 -3.22 -1.26
N VAL A 76 -2.63 -2.41 -2.17
CA VAL A 76 -1.86 -1.21 -1.84
C VAL A 76 -2.78 0.00 -1.98
N SER A 77 -2.86 0.82 -0.96
CA SER A 77 -3.65 2.05 -0.95
C SER A 77 -2.78 3.21 -0.48
N GLN A 78 -2.92 4.38 -1.09
CA GLN A 78 -2.29 5.60 -0.57
C GLN A 78 -3.07 6.08 0.66
N GLY A 79 -2.36 6.36 1.75
CA GLY A 79 -2.93 6.93 2.98
C GLY A 79 -2.88 8.45 2.99
N ALA A 80 -3.53 9.07 3.97
CA ALA A 80 -3.34 10.49 4.25
C ALA A 80 -1.86 10.77 4.59
N PHE A 81 -1.32 11.91 4.14
CA PHE A 81 0.07 12.34 4.33
C PHE A 81 1.14 11.54 3.58
N ALA A 82 1.00 11.40 2.26
CA ALA A 82 2.01 10.86 1.33
C ALA A 82 2.51 9.42 1.58
N GLY A 83 1.98 8.70 2.57
CA GLY A 83 2.35 7.32 2.87
C GLY A 83 1.48 6.28 2.16
N TYR A 84 1.91 5.02 2.21
CA TYR A 84 1.24 3.86 1.64
C TYR A 84 0.79 2.91 2.73
N ARG A 85 -0.34 2.26 2.50
CA ARG A 85 -0.87 1.18 3.33
C ARG A 85 -0.98 -0.07 2.49
N VAL A 86 -0.33 -1.15 2.94
CA VAL A 86 -0.39 -2.46 2.31
C VAL A 86 -1.24 -3.37 3.18
N LYS A 87 -2.20 -4.07 2.58
CA LYS A 87 -3.03 -5.10 3.23
C LYS A 87 -2.95 -6.39 2.43
N GLY A 88 -2.63 -7.52 3.04
CA GLY A 88 -2.57 -8.79 2.33
C GLY A 88 -2.60 -9.98 3.27
N THR A 89 -2.87 -11.16 2.74
CA THR A 89 -2.80 -12.41 3.52
C THR A 89 -1.38 -12.93 3.43
N PRO A 90 -0.67 -13.09 4.56
CA PRO A 90 0.70 -13.54 4.53
C PRO A 90 0.76 -15.02 4.22
N ILE A 91 1.76 -15.40 3.42
CA ILE A 91 1.96 -16.77 2.94
C ILE A 91 3.44 -17.15 3.06
N LYS A 92 3.68 -18.45 3.03
CA LYS A 92 5.01 -19.02 2.93
C LYS A 92 5.19 -19.58 1.53
N THR A 93 6.07 -18.96 0.76
CA THR A 93 6.31 -19.37 -0.63
C THR A 93 6.85 -20.80 -0.71
N SER A 94 7.61 -21.23 0.30
CA SER A 94 8.14 -22.61 0.43
C SER A 94 7.07 -23.69 0.57
N GLU A 95 5.89 -23.36 1.10
CA GLU A 95 4.78 -24.30 1.28
C GLU A 95 3.77 -24.25 0.12
N THR A 96 4.00 -23.38 -0.87
CA THR A 96 3.08 -23.21 -2.00
C THR A 96 3.32 -24.29 -3.05
N LYS A 97 2.26 -25.02 -3.43
CA LYS A 97 2.30 -25.99 -4.53
C LYS A 97 1.76 -25.33 -5.82
N LYS A 98 2.36 -25.70 -6.95
CA LYS A 98 1.98 -25.28 -8.30
C LYS A 98 1.04 -26.30 -8.96
#